data_AF-A0AAV4PQJ6-F1
#
_entry.id   AF-A0AAV4PQJ6-F1
#
_cell.length_a   1.000
_cell.length_b   1.000
_cell.length_c   1.000
_cell.angle_alpha   90.00
_cell.angle_beta   90.00
_cell.angle_gamma   90.00
#
_symmetry.space_group_name_H-M   'P 1'
#
loop_
_entity.id
_entity.type
_entity.pdbx_description
1 polymer ?
#
loop_
_entity_poly.entity_id
_entity_poly.type
_entity_poly.pdbx_seq_one_letter_code
_entity_poly.pdbx_strand_id
1 'polypeptide(L)'
;MKPQRKPKQQKIHLIFDEKDRTEYLTGFRKRNLQRKVKKKQTLDAMLKEEKKKIKKNQKEAFHNAIISQRQVPEIQHLLEPVTYDLPDHTVTVSQINNMDSLNASTTIDMDQGVPAVTAVGKTQDEVENFVDFKPKCLQQTSKLIKDMKAKRIKTLKKSKVQFEAKKMQKKKDKQKAKSIKKQLAKTMKHTKKKHKKKNK
;
A
#
# COMPACT_ATOMS: atom_id res chain seq x y z
N MET A 1 -71.71 -21.30 -19.70
CA MET A 1 -70.81 -22.36 -19.18
C MET A 1 -70.46 -22.05 -17.73
N LYS A 2 -70.63 -23.01 -16.79
CA LYS A 2 -70.33 -22.77 -15.36
C LYS A 2 -68.81 -22.86 -15.13
N PRO A 3 -68.16 -21.91 -14.44
CA PRO A 3 -66.72 -21.97 -14.20
C PRO A 3 -66.39 -23.11 -13.23
N GLN A 4 -65.53 -24.04 -13.67
CA GLN A 4 -65.03 -25.12 -12.81
C GLN A 4 -64.15 -24.55 -11.69
N ARG A 5 -64.48 -24.89 -10.44
CA ARG A 5 -63.69 -24.51 -9.27
C ARG A 5 -62.43 -25.37 -9.23
N LYS A 6 -61.26 -24.73 -9.18
CA LYS A 6 -59.97 -25.42 -9.07
C LYS A 6 -59.92 -26.26 -7.78
N PRO A 7 -59.30 -27.45 -7.81
CA PRO A 7 -59.22 -28.31 -6.63
C PRO A 7 -58.47 -27.59 -5.50
N LYS A 8 -58.98 -27.71 -4.27
CA LYS A 8 -58.36 -27.10 -3.09
C LYS A 8 -56.99 -27.72 -2.88
N GLN A 9 -55.95 -26.88 -2.81
CA GLN A 9 -54.60 -27.35 -2.51
C GLN A 9 -54.53 -27.93 -1.10
N GLN A 10 -53.81 -29.04 -0.95
CA GLN A 10 -53.61 -29.69 0.33
C GLN A 10 -52.73 -28.81 1.24
N LYS A 11 -52.98 -28.90 2.55
CA LYS A 11 -52.20 -28.14 3.55
C LYS A 11 -50.80 -28.72 3.64
N ILE A 12 -49.79 -27.85 3.60
CA ILE A 12 -48.38 -28.23 3.78
C ILE A 12 -48.06 -28.14 5.27
N HIS A 13 -47.64 -29.27 5.85
CA HIS A 13 -47.13 -29.32 7.21
C HIS A 13 -45.63 -29.06 7.21
N LEU A 14 -45.24 -27.89 7.69
CA LEU A 14 -43.84 -27.51 7.84
C LEU A 14 -43.35 -27.94 9.22
N ILE A 15 -42.58 -29.03 9.27
CA ILE A 15 -41.93 -29.51 10.49
C ILE A 15 -40.45 -29.16 10.38
N PHE A 16 -39.94 -28.46 11.39
CA PHE A 16 -38.52 -28.15 11.46
C PHE A 16 -37.80 -29.23 12.24
N ASP A 17 -36.64 -29.65 11.75
CA ASP A 17 -35.70 -30.39 12.56
C ASP A 17 -35.26 -29.53 13.75
N GLU A 18 -35.49 -30.03 14.96
CA GLU A 18 -35.23 -29.25 16.17
C GLU A 18 -33.76 -28.88 16.32
N LYS A 19 -32.85 -29.74 15.85
CA LYS A 19 -31.41 -29.49 15.87
C LYS A 19 -31.05 -28.28 15.00
N ASP A 20 -31.51 -28.25 13.76
CA ASP A 20 -31.28 -27.15 12.84
C ASP A 20 -31.97 -25.86 13.31
N ARG A 21 -33.17 -25.99 13.89
CA ARG A 21 -33.89 -24.88 14.52
C ARG A 21 -33.07 -24.29 15.67
N THR A 22 -32.53 -25.12 16.57
CA THR A 22 -31.73 -24.66 17.70
C THR A 22 -30.41 -24.03 17.23
N GLU A 23 -29.73 -24.60 16.25
CA GLU A 23 -28.53 -24.01 15.66
C GLU A 23 -28.84 -22.67 14.99
N TYR A 24 -29.96 -22.58 14.26
CA TYR A 24 -30.37 -21.33 13.62
C TYR A 24 -30.67 -20.24 14.65
N LEU A 25 -31.43 -20.57 15.70
CA LEU A 25 -31.85 -19.63 16.73
C LEU A 25 -30.72 -19.24 17.70
N THR A 26 -29.76 -20.10 17.97
CA THR A 26 -28.66 -19.79 18.91
C THR A 26 -27.36 -19.39 18.19
N GLY A 27 -27.20 -19.78 16.92
CA GLY A 27 -26.01 -19.58 16.10
C GLY A 27 -25.81 -18.16 15.55
N PHE A 28 -26.49 -17.14 16.08
CA PHE A 28 -26.34 -15.74 15.63
C PHE A 28 -24.88 -15.27 15.71
N ARG A 29 -24.14 -15.63 16.77
CA ARG A 29 -22.72 -15.28 16.92
C ARG A 29 -21.87 -15.94 15.83
N LYS A 30 -22.12 -17.22 15.53
CA LYS A 30 -21.45 -17.99 14.46
C LYS A 30 -21.69 -17.32 13.10
N ARG A 31 -22.94 -17.02 12.76
CA ARG A 31 -23.32 -16.33 11.52
C ARG A 31 -22.73 -14.92 11.42
N ASN A 32 -22.70 -14.18 12.52
CA ASN A 32 -22.13 -12.83 12.53
C ASN A 32 -20.61 -12.86 12.31
N LEU A 33 -19.92 -13.86 12.89
CA LEU A 33 -18.50 -14.08 12.64
C LEU A 33 -18.25 -14.48 11.19
N GLN A 34 -19.02 -15.44 10.66
CA GLN A 34 -18.95 -15.85 9.24
C GLN A 34 -19.14 -14.66 8.30
N ARG A 35 -20.14 -13.80 8.54
CA ARG A 35 -20.36 -12.58 7.74
C ARG A 35 -19.17 -11.62 7.79
N LYS A 36 -18.56 -11.42 8.97
CA LYS A 36 -17.36 -10.59 9.11
C LYS A 36 -16.17 -11.17 8.36
N VAL A 37 -15.96 -12.48 8.46
CA VAL A 37 -14.88 -13.18 7.76
C VAL A 37 -15.08 -13.10 6.25
N LYS A 38 -16.30 -13.37 5.76
CA LYS A 38 -16.64 -13.27 4.33
C LYS A 38 -16.38 -11.85 3.81
N LYS A 39 -16.82 -10.81 4.53
CA LYS A 39 -16.58 -9.41 4.15
C LYS A 39 -15.08 -9.07 4.12
N LYS A 40 -14.29 -9.60 5.04
CA LYS A 40 -12.83 -9.41 5.04
C LYS A 40 -12.19 -10.09 3.84
N GLN A 41 -12.55 -11.34 3.58
CA GLN A 41 -12.03 -12.11 2.44
C GLN A 41 -12.36 -11.46 1.09
N THR A 42 -13.59 -10.96 0.91
CA THR A 42 -13.98 -10.26 -0.32
C THR A 42 -13.16 -8.98 -0.52
N LEU A 43 -12.92 -8.22 0.55
CA LEU A 43 -12.10 -7.01 0.49
C LEU A 43 -10.64 -7.36 0.16
N ASP A 44 -10.08 -8.38 0.82
CA ASP A 44 -8.72 -8.84 0.59
C ASP A 44 -8.53 -9.36 -0.85
N ALA A 45 -9.55 -10.00 -1.44
CA ALA A 45 -9.55 -10.44 -2.84
C ALA A 45 -9.54 -9.25 -3.80
N MET A 46 -10.44 -8.27 -3.61
CA MET A 46 -10.48 -7.05 -4.42
C MET A 46 -9.14 -6.29 -4.37
N LEU A 47 -8.52 -6.15 -3.18
CA LEU A 47 -7.21 -5.50 -3.06
C LEU A 47 -6.10 -6.25 -3.81
N LYS A 48 -6.15 -7.59 -3.85
CA LYS A 48 -5.16 -8.39 -4.60
C LYS A 48 -5.34 -8.20 -6.10
N GLU A 49 -6.57 -8.17 -6.58
CA GLU A 49 -6.89 -7.93 -8.00
C GLU A 49 -6.46 -6.54 -8.44
N GLU A 50 -6.77 -5.50 -7.66
CA GLU A 50 -6.34 -4.12 -7.93
C GLU A 50 -4.81 -4.01 -7.99
N LYS A 51 -4.09 -4.62 -7.04
CA LYS A 51 -2.62 -4.65 -7.06
C LYS A 51 -2.08 -5.34 -8.31
N LYS A 52 -2.70 -6.43 -8.75
CA LYS A 52 -2.30 -7.13 -9.99
C LYS A 52 -2.54 -6.25 -11.21
N LYS A 53 -3.69 -5.56 -11.27
CA LYS A 53 -4.04 -4.64 -12.36
C LYS A 53 -3.06 -3.47 -12.45
N ILE A 54 -2.75 -2.81 -11.33
CA ILE A 54 -1.76 -1.73 -11.29
C ILE A 54 -0.40 -2.21 -11.80
N LYS A 55 0.09 -3.36 -11.33
CA LYS A 55 1.36 -3.93 -11.80
C LYS A 55 1.35 -4.25 -13.30
N LYS A 56 0.25 -4.79 -13.80
CA LYS A 56 0.09 -5.09 -15.24
C LYS A 56 0.10 -3.81 -16.06
N ASN A 57 -0.70 -2.82 -15.68
CA ASN A 57 -0.74 -1.52 -16.33
C ASN A 57 0.61 -0.81 -16.31
N GLN A 58 1.37 -0.89 -15.22
CA GLN A 58 2.72 -0.34 -15.14
C GLN A 58 3.69 -1.01 -16.11
N LYS A 59 3.64 -2.34 -16.21
CA LYS A 59 4.45 -3.09 -17.18
C LYS A 59 4.09 -2.74 -18.62
N GLU A 60 2.81 -2.66 -18.92
CA GLU A 60 2.31 -2.28 -20.25
C GLU A 60 2.69 -0.83 -20.59
N ALA A 61 2.53 0.10 -19.65
CA ALA A 61 2.94 1.49 -19.83
C ALA A 61 4.45 1.60 -20.08
N PHE A 62 5.26 0.86 -19.33
CA PHE A 62 6.72 0.83 -19.53
C PHE A 62 7.10 0.24 -20.89
N HIS A 63 6.48 -0.89 -21.27
CA HIS A 63 6.67 -1.51 -22.56
C HIS A 63 6.28 -0.57 -23.71
N ASN A 64 5.13 0.11 -23.60
CA ASN A 64 4.68 1.07 -24.59
C ASN A 64 5.59 2.30 -24.66
N ALA A 65 6.11 2.77 -23.52
CA ALA A 65 7.09 3.86 -23.50
C ALA A 65 8.38 3.45 -24.24
N ILE A 66 8.90 2.26 -24.00
CA ILE A 66 10.06 1.72 -24.74
C ILE A 66 9.76 1.64 -26.24
N ILE A 67 8.60 1.10 -26.62
CA ILE A 67 8.21 1.00 -28.04
C ILE A 67 8.12 2.39 -28.67
N SER A 68 7.51 3.36 -28.00
CA SER A 68 7.40 4.74 -28.51
C SER A 68 8.74 5.44 -28.64
N GLN A 69 9.72 5.09 -27.79
CA GLN A 69 11.08 5.64 -27.84
C GLN A 69 11.97 4.93 -28.85
N ARG A 70 11.59 3.73 -29.31
CA ARG A 70 12.34 3.01 -30.34
C ARG A 70 12.21 3.76 -31.66
N GLN A 71 13.33 4.17 -32.21
CA GLN A 71 13.39 4.81 -33.52
C GLN A 71 12.87 3.84 -34.59
N VAL A 72 11.96 4.32 -35.43
CA VAL A 72 11.44 3.56 -36.57
C VAL A 72 12.57 3.48 -37.61
N PRO A 73 12.96 2.27 -38.08
CA PRO A 73 14.11 2.10 -38.98
C PRO A 73 14.00 2.96 -40.25
N GLU A 74 12.79 3.14 -40.76
CA GLU A 74 12.51 3.92 -41.97
C GLU A 74 12.84 5.41 -41.84
N ILE A 75 12.82 5.97 -40.61
CA ILE A 75 13.02 7.41 -40.36
C ILE A 75 14.41 7.67 -39.74
N GLN A 76 15.14 6.62 -39.36
CA GLN A 76 16.43 6.71 -38.67
C GLN A 76 17.46 7.50 -39.49
N HIS A 77 17.49 7.30 -40.81
CA HIS A 77 18.40 8.02 -41.72
C HIS A 77 18.18 9.54 -41.74
N LEU A 78 17.00 10.02 -41.32
CA LEU A 78 16.62 11.43 -41.33
C LEU A 78 16.97 12.13 -40.01
N LEU A 79 17.26 11.35 -38.97
CA LEU A 79 17.70 11.79 -37.64
C LEU A 79 19.24 11.76 -37.51
N GLU A 80 19.93 11.00 -38.37
CA GLU A 80 21.39 10.97 -38.40
C GLU A 80 21.97 12.32 -38.85
N PRO A 81 22.98 12.86 -38.15
CA PRO A 81 23.57 14.14 -38.48
C PRO A 81 24.32 14.03 -39.81
N VAL A 82 23.94 14.87 -40.78
CA VAL A 82 24.62 14.92 -42.08
C VAL A 82 25.75 15.94 -41.99
N THR A 83 26.97 15.48 -42.25
CA THR A 83 28.18 16.31 -42.29
C THR A 83 28.50 16.64 -43.74
N TYR A 84 28.71 17.92 -44.02
CA TYR A 84 29.19 18.41 -45.30
C TYR A 84 30.58 19.01 -45.07
N ASP A 85 31.57 18.48 -45.77
CA ASP A 85 32.94 18.97 -45.72
C ASP A 85 33.16 19.94 -46.88
N LEU A 86 33.28 21.23 -46.55
CA LEU A 86 33.57 22.29 -47.51
C LEU A 86 35.07 22.64 -47.43
N PRO A 87 35.64 23.25 -48.48
CA PRO A 87 37.09 23.49 -48.56
C PRO A 87 37.69 24.25 -47.37
N ASP A 88 36.91 25.14 -46.75
CA ASP A 88 37.37 26.01 -45.66
C ASP A 88 36.80 25.63 -44.27
N HIS A 89 35.74 24.80 -44.20
CA HIS A 89 35.08 24.43 -42.94
C HIS A 89 34.10 23.26 -43.10
N THR A 90 33.80 22.57 -42.01
CA THR A 90 32.81 21.48 -41.97
C THR A 90 31.50 21.95 -41.34
N VAL A 91 30.37 21.68 -41.99
CA VAL A 91 29.02 21.99 -41.46
C VAL A 91 28.29 20.71 -41.12
N THR A 92 27.80 20.60 -39.89
CA THR A 92 26.99 19.46 -39.43
C THR A 92 25.55 19.89 -39.20
N VAL A 93 24.60 19.33 -39.94
CA VAL A 93 23.17 19.64 -39.80
C VAL A 93 22.50 18.55 -38.95
N SER A 94 21.89 18.94 -37.83
CA SER A 94 21.16 18.03 -36.93
C SER A 94 19.84 18.65 -36.44
N GLN A 95 18.85 17.81 -36.11
CA GLN A 95 17.57 18.29 -35.56
C GLN A 95 17.72 18.81 -34.12
N ILE A 96 17.10 19.97 -33.87
CA ILE A 96 17.16 20.74 -32.60
C ILE A 96 16.59 19.96 -31.40
N ASN A 97 15.89 18.85 -31.61
CA ASN A 97 15.28 18.04 -30.56
C ASN A 97 16.28 17.32 -29.65
N ASN A 98 17.56 17.21 -30.06
CA ASN A 98 18.65 16.72 -29.21
C ASN A 98 19.17 17.80 -28.23
N MET A 99 18.24 18.48 -27.53
CA MET A 99 18.51 19.52 -26.53
C MET A 99 19.31 19.04 -25.32
N ASP A 100 19.67 17.76 -25.22
CA ASP A 100 20.61 17.28 -24.20
C ASP A 100 22.04 17.81 -24.45
N SER A 101 22.37 18.14 -25.70
CA SER A 101 23.69 18.66 -26.09
C SER A 101 23.92 20.14 -25.69
N LEU A 102 22.86 20.97 -25.70
CA LEU A 102 22.95 22.37 -25.25
C LEU A 102 22.96 22.47 -23.72
N ASN A 103 22.28 21.55 -23.03
CA ASN A 103 22.25 21.52 -21.57
C ASN A 103 23.58 21.03 -20.97
N ALA A 104 24.33 20.18 -21.69
CA ALA A 104 25.62 19.66 -21.26
C ALA A 104 26.69 20.76 -21.06
N SER A 105 26.61 21.89 -21.75
CA SER A 105 27.54 23.01 -21.56
C SER A 105 27.25 23.87 -20.32
N THR A 106 26.10 23.68 -19.66
CA THR A 106 25.71 24.51 -18.48
C THR A 106 25.64 23.70 -17.18
N THR A 107 25.68 22.37 -17.25
CA THR A 107 25.68 21.50 -16.07
C THR A 107 27.06 20.89 -15.84
N ILE A 108 27.91 21.64 -15.15
CA ILE A 108 29.05 21.09 -14.42
C ILE A 108 28.48 20.19 -13.31
N ASP A 109 28.79 18.90 -13.38
CA ASP A 109 28.73 17.86 -12.33
C ASP A 109 27.63 17.96 -11.27
N MET A 110 26.51 17.27 -11.52
CA MET A 110 25.66 16.73 -10.46
C MET A 110 25.28 15.27 -10.77
N ASP A 111 26.04 14.37 -10.16
CA ASP A 111 25.61 13.05 -9.66
C ASP A 111 25.24 12.01 -10.73
N GLN A 112 26.25 11.44 -11.37
CA GLN A 112 26.16 10.06 -11.87
C GLN A 112 26.13 9.10 -10.67
N GLY A 113 24.98 8.49 -10.42
CA GLY A 113 24.93 7.36 -9.50
C GLY A 113 23.55 6.85 -9.19
N VAL A 114 22.97 6.00 -10.05
CA VAL A 114 22.60 4.66 -9.58
C VAL A 114 22.45 3.62 -10.71
N PRO A 115 22.87 2.37 -10.44
CA PRO A 115 23.17 1.34 -11.40
C PRO A 115 21.93 0.52 -11.80
N ALA A 116 22.02 -0.06 -12.99
CA ALA A 116 21.29 -1.26 -13.34
C ALA A 116 21.75 -2.41 -12.42
N VAL A 117 20.84 -3.04 -11.68
CA VAL A 117 21.06 -4.38 -11.16
C VAL A 117 19.77 -5.21 -11.26
N THR A 118 19.78 -6.05 -12.29
CA THR A 118 19.22 -7.40 -12.30
C THR A 118 19.44 -8.13 -10.97
N ALA A 119 18.43 -8.82 -10.46
CA ALA A 119 18.64 -10.06 -9.69
C ALA A 119 17.33 -10.83 -9.48
N VAL A 120 17.18 -11.90 -10.26
CA VAL A 120 16.61 -13.17 -9.81
C VAL A 120 17.52 -13.72 -8.71
N GLY A 121 16.96 -14.31 -7.66
CA GLY A 121 17.72 -14.73 -6.47
C GLY A 121 18.35 -16.12 -6.55
N LYS A 122 19.44 -16.33 -5.77
CA LYS A 122 19.58 -17.28 -4.65
C LYS A 122 21.06 -17.57 -4.31
N THR A 123 21.25 -17.93 -3.04
CA THR A 123 22.34 -18.69 -2.35
C THR A 123 23.71 -18.05 -2.09
N GLN A 124 23.90 -17.73 -0.80
CA GLN A 124 25.00 -18.03 0.14
C GLN A 124 26.49 -17.98 -0.27
N ASP A 125 27.20 -17.28 0.61
CA ASP A 125 28.59 -17.46 1.06
C ASP A 125 29.70 -17.19 0.04
N GLU A 126 30.30 -15.99 0.12
CA GLU A 126 31.71 -15.82 0.51
C GLU A 126 32.05 -14.34 0.73
N VAL A 127 32.98 -14.14 1.66
CA VAL A 127 33.44 -12.90 2.26
C VAL A 127 34.47 -12.26 1.30
N GLU A 128 34.43 -10.95 1.10
CA GLU A 128 35.54 -10.04 1.46
C GLU A 128 35.47 -8.67 0.77
N ASN A 129 35.61 -7.66 1.63
CA ASN A 129 36.33 -6.41 1.41
C ASN A 129 35.87 -5.49 0.28
N PHE A 130 34.92 -4.60 0.61
CA PHE A 130 34.90 -3.27 0.01
C PHE A 130 34.96 -2.18 1.09
N VAL A 131 36.00 -1.39 0.99
CA VAL A 131 36.54 -0.46 1.98
C VAL A 131 35.57 0.68 2.27
N ASP A 132 35.35 0.94 3.56
CA ASP A 132 34.56 2.04 4.09
C ASP A 132 35.08 3.42 3.63
N PHE A 133 34.54 3.94 2.54
CA PHE A 133 34.72 5.34 2.18
C PHE A 133 33.65 6.19 2.88
N LYS A 134 34.01 6.76 4.04
CA LYS A 134 33.15 7.65 4.81
C LYS A 134 33.45 9.12 4.45
N PRO A 135 32.70 9.78 3.56
CA PRO A 135 32.95 11.18 3.27
C PRO A 135 32.54 12.06 4.46
N LYS A 136 33.46 12.94 4.87
CA LYS A 136 33.33 13.89 6.00
C LYS A 136 32.28 15.00 5.78
N CYS A 137 31.43 14.93 4.75
CA CYS A 137 30.44 15.95 4.40
C CYS A 137 29.00 15.64 4.90
N LEU A 138 28.85 14.99 6.05
CA LEU A 138 27.55 14.47 6.54
C LEU A 138 26.75 15.43 7.45
N GLN A 139 27.32 16.58 7.84
CA GLN A 139 26.66 17.42 8.85
C GLN A 139 25.57 18.33 8.27
N GLN A 140 25.76 18.90 7.07
CA GLN A 140 24.79 19.81 6.44
C GLN A 140 23.61 19.06 5.80
N THR A 141 23.87 17.90 5.18
CA THR A 141 22.84 17.03 4.59
C THR A 141 21.90 16.44 5.64
N SER A 142 22.42 16.09 6.83
CA SER A 142 21.60 15.54 7.92
C SER A 142 20.57 16.55 8.48
N LYS A 143 20.92 17.85 8.52
CA LYS A 143 20.01 18.91 8.99
C LYS A 143 18.89 19.13 7.99
N LEU A 144 19.21 19.22 6.69
CA LEU A 144 18.21 19.35 5.62
C LEU A 144 17.25 18.15 5.58
N ILE A 145 17.77 16.93 5.72
CA ILE A 145 16.93 15.71 5.77
C ILE A 145 16.02 15.73 7.01
N LYS A 146 16.53 16.17 8.17
CA LYS A 146 15.72 16.31 9.40
C LYS A 146 14.62 17.36 9.23
N ASP A 147 14.93 18.49 8.58
CA ASP A 147 13.96 19.56 8.34
C ASP A 147 12.88 19.15 7.34
N MET A 148 13.25 18.44 6.27
CA MET A 148 12.30 17.88 5.31
C MET A 148 11.39 16.83 5.95
N LYS A 149 11.94 15.95 6.81
CA LYS A 149 11.14 15.01 7.61
C LYS A 149 10.21 15.75 8.57
N ALA A 150 10.69 16.80 9.25
CA ALA A 150 9.88 17.60 10.15
C ALA A 150 8.73 18.33 9.45
N LYS A 151 9.00 18.94 8.27
CA LYS A 151 7.97 19.58 7.42
C LYS A 151 6.92 18.55 6.97
N ARG A 152 7.35 17.38 6.50
CA ARG A 152 6.46 16.28 6.11
C ARG A 152 5.62 15.77 7.28
N ILE A 153 6.18 15.65 8.48
CA ILE A 153 5.44 15.26 9.69
C ILE A 153 4.43 16.35 10.08
N LYS A 154 4.78 17.64 9.96
CA LYS A 154 3.87 18.76 10.24
C LYS A 154 2.68 18.77 9.27
N THR A 155 2.90 18.55 7.97
CA THR A 155 1.80 18.46 6.99
C THR A 155 0.95 17.22 7.24
N LEU A 156 1.55 16.06 7.51
CA LEU A 156 0.81 14.84 7.83
C LEU A 156 -0.03 14.98 9.12
N LYS A 157 0.49 15.68 10.14
CA LYS A 157 -0.24 15.99 11.39
C LYS A 157 -1.48 16.87 11.19
N LYS A 158 -1.51 17.68 10.13
CA LYS A 158 -2.67 18.52 9.76
C LYS A 158 -3.71 17.77 8.92
N SER A 159 -3.41 16.55 8.46
CA SER A 159 -4.36 15.78 7.65
C SER A 159 -5.55 15.27 8.46
N LYS A 160 -6.73 15.28 7.84
CA LYS A 160 -8.00 14.79 8.44
C LYS A 160 -7.89 13.32 8.89
N VAL A 161 -7.15 12.49 8.14
CA VAL A 161 -6.91 11.07 8.43
C VAL A 161 -6.19 10.89 9.76
N GLN A 162 -5.15 11.69 10.05
CA GLN A 162 -4.47 11.60 11.35
C GLN A 162 -5.31 12.10 12.52
N PHE A 163 -6.16 13.11 12.30
CA PHE A 163 -7.10 13.58 13.31
C PHE A 163 -8.11 12.49 13.69
N GLU A 164 -8.68 11.81 12.69
CA GLU A 164 -9.60 10.69 12.89
C GLU A 164 -8.90 9.50 13.58
N ALA A 165 -7.68 9.16 13.18
CA ALA A 165 -6.89 8.13 13.83
C ALA A 165 -6.62 8.45 15.31
N LYS A 166 -6.22 9.69 15.64
CA LYS A 166 -6.04 10.15 17.03
C LYS A 166 -7.35 10.12 17.82
N LYS A 167 -8.48 10.49 17.22
CA LYS A 167 -9.81 10.42 17.85
C LYS A 167 -10.18 8.98 18.19
N MET A 168 -9.92 8.04 17.28
CA MET A 168 -10.14 6.61 17.51
C MET A 168 -9.22 6.04 18.57
N GLN A 169 -7.94 6.46 18.60
CA GLN A 169 -6.99 6.06 19.63
C GLN A 169 -7.43 6.55 21.02
N LYS A 170 -7.81 7.82 21.16
CA LYS A 170 -8.37 8.37 22.41
C LYS A 170 -9.59 7.58 22.90
N LYS A 171 -10.48 7.14 22.00
CA LYS A 171 -11.63 6.29 22.37
C LYS A 171 -11.19 4.93 22.90
N LYS A 172 -10.21 4.28 22.26
CA LYS A 172 -9.64 2.99 22.72
C LYS A 172 -8.99 3.13 24.09
N ASP A 173 -8.17 4.17 24.29
CA ASP A 173 -7.47 4.39 25.55
C ASP A 173 -8.45 4.68 26.69
N LYS A 174 -9.51 5.46 26.43
CA LYS A 174 -10.61 5.68 27.38
C LYS A 174 -11.34 4.38 27.76
N GLN A 175 -11.55 3.47 26.81
CA GLN A 175 -12.16 2.16 27.10
C GLN A 175 -11.21 1.26 27.91
N LYS A 176 -9.92 1.24 27.58
CA LYS A 176 -8.90 0.50 28.35
C LYS A 176 -8.81 1.00 29.78
N ALA A 177 -8.72 2.31 29.99
CA ALA A 177 -8.71 2.92 31.32
C ALA A 177 -9.96 2.55 32.15
N LYS A 178 -11.16 2.58 31.53
CA LYS A 178 -12.40 2.12 32.19
C LYS A 178 -12.34 0.63 32.58
N SER A 179 -11.78 -0.21 31.71
CA SER A 179 -11.61 -1.64 31.99
C SER A 179 -10.68 -1.88 33.18
N ILE A 180 -9.52 -1.21 33.18
CA ILE A 180 -8.53 -1.28 34.27
C ILE A 180 -9.16 -0.81 35.58
N LYS A 181 -9.87 0.34 35.58
CA LYS A 181 -10.56 0.84 36.78
C LYS A 181 -11.61 -0.16 37.31
N LYS A 182 -12.34 -0.83 36.42
CA LYS A 182 -13.29 -1.90 36.81
C LYS A 182 -12.59 -3.11 37.41
N GLN A 183 -11.44 -3.52 36.86
CA GLN A 183 -10.65 -4.62 37.41
C GLN A 183 -10.11 -4.27 38.80
N LEU A 184 -9.52 -3.08 38.97
CA LEU A 184 -9.03 -2.61 40.26
C LEU A 184 -10.15 -2.48 41.32
N ALA A 185 -11.33 -2.01 40.92
CA ALA A 185 -12.47 -1.93 41.83
C ALA A 185 -12.96 -3.32 42.29
N LYS A 186 -12.83 -4.35 41.44
CA LYS A 186 -13.14 -5.74 41.83
C LYS A 186 -12.13 -6.26 42.84
N THR A 187 -10.83 -6.09 42.60
CA THR A 187 -9.79 -6.56 43.54
C THR A 187 -9.93 -5.91 44.91
N MET A 188 -10.19 -4.60 44.97
CA MET A 188 -10.41 -3.86 46.22
C MET A 188 -11.68 -4.29 46.99
N LYS A 189 -12.72 -4.77 46.30
CA LYS A 189 -13.91 -5.35 46.97
C LYS A 189 -13.60 -6.71 47.59
N HIS A 190 -12.79 -7.53 46.93
CA HIS A 190 -12.39 -8.85 47.43
C HIS A 190 -11.48 -8.74 48.67
N THR A 191 -10.56 -7.75 48.70
CA THR A 191 -9.70 -7.51 49.87
C THR A 191 -10.50 -7.05 51.10
N LYS A 192 -11.44 -6.10 50.93
CA LYS A 192 -12.33 -5.66 52.02
C LYS A 192 -13.23 -6.78 52.56
N LYS A 193 -13.74 -7.65 51.68
CA LYS A 193 -14.57 -8.81 52.08
C LYS A 193 -13.74 -9.86 52.83
N LYS A 194 -12.45 -10.04 52.50
CA LYS A 194 -11.52 -10.88 53.25
C LYS A 194 -11.23 -10.31 54.65
N HIS A 195 -10.99 -9.00 54.77
CA HIS A 195 -10.73 -8.39 56.09
C HIS A 195 -11.95 -8.46 57.02
N LYS A 196 -13.16 -8.23 56.49
CA LYS A 196 -14.39 -8.33 57.29
C LYS A 196 -14.69 -9.75 57.79
N LYS A 197 -14.16 -10.80 57.14
CA LYS A 197 -14.25 -12.20 57.59
C LYS A 197 -13.19 -12.59 58.62
N LYS A 198 -12.12 -11.81 58.78
CA LYS A 198 -11.07 -12.08 59.79
C LYS A 198 -11.35 -11.42 61.15
N ASN A 199 -12.25 -10.45 61.19
CA ASN A 199 -12.63 -9.72 62.42
C ASN A 199 -14.00 -10.18 62.96
N LYS A 200 -14.40 -11.41 62.63
CA LYS A 200 -15.60 -12.09 63.14
C LYS A 200 -15.17 -13.47 63.60
#